data_AF-A0A7K4DW12-F1
#
_entry.id   AF-A0A7K4DW12-F1
#
_cell.length_a   1.000
_cell.length_b   1.000
_cell.length_c   1.000
_cell.angle_alpha   90.00
_cell.angle_beta   90.00
_cell.angle_gamma   90.00
#
_symmetry.space_group_name_H-M   'P 1'
#
loop_
_entity.id
_entity.type
_entity.pdbx_description
1 polymer ?
#
loop_
_entity_poly.entity_id
_entity_poly.type
_entity_poly.pdbx_seq_one_letter_code
_entity_poly.pdbx_strand_id
1 'polypeptide(L)'
;MTRKFQSFKNARKYVHSLQLKNEREWILFCKSKKKPIDIPSVPRQYYTKEWKGLGDWLGTYTIAPQNKKFRSFKKARQYAQSLNLKSYYDWLDYCKSKKKPKDIPSVPRQHYTKEWRGFGDWLGTYTIAPQNKKFRSFKKARQYARQLKLKSHLAWVKYYKTYSLPSDIPTTPNRTYKNVGWLGWNDWLGTKKGN
;
A
#
# COMPACT_ATOMS: atom_id res chain seq x y z
N MET A 1 23.58 -46.71 15.02
CA MET A 1 23.16 -45.84 16.14
C MET A 1 22.14 -44.83 15.66
N THR A 2 20.88 -44.97 16.09
CA THR A 2 19.81 -44.02 15.79
C THR A 2 20.12 -42.70 16.50
N ARG A 3 20.34 -41.61 15.76
CA ARG A 3 20.56 -40.28 16.36
C ARG A 3 19.35 -39.92 17.22
N LYS A 4 19.57 -39.74 18.53
CA LYS A 4 18.53 -39.29 19.46
C LYS A 4 18.55 -37.76 19.49
N PHE A 5 17.49 -37.15 18.96
CA PHE A 5 17.33 -35.70 18.98
C PHE A 5 16.73 -35.23 20.32
N GLN A 6 17.08 -34.02 20.74
CA GLN A 6 16.47 -33.40 21.92
C GLN A 6 14.95 -33.21 21.74
N SER A 7 14.22 -33.01 22.83
CA SER A 7 12.82 -32.61 22.77
C SER A 7 12.66 -31.30 22.01
N PHE A 8 11.51 -31.11 21.34
CA PHE A 8 11.23 -29.89 20.58
C PHE A 8 11.44 -28.64 21.43
N LYS A 9 10.98 -28.65 22.69
CA LYS A 9 11.10 -27.52 23.62
C LYS A 9 12.56 -27.12 23.89
N ASN A 10 13.43 -28.09 24.16
CA ASN A 10 14.84 -27.82 24.47
C ASN A 10 15.61 -27.40 23.22
N ALA A 11 15.39 -28.10 22.11
CA ALA A 11 16.01 -27.79 20.84
C ALA A 11 15.61 -26.39 20.35
N ARG A 12 14.33 -26.03 20.42
CA ARG A 12 13.81 -24.70 20.09
C ARG A 12 14.40 -23.62 20.99
N LYS A 13 14.52 -23.85 22.30
CA LYS A 13 15.13 -22.89 23.24
C LYS A 13 16.59 -22.62 22.89
N TYR A 14 17.34 -23.65 22.50
CA TYR A 14 18.70 -23.51 21.99
C TYR A 14 18.73 -22.73 20.67
N VAL A 15 17.88 -23.07 19.70
CA VAL A 15 17.87 -22.34 18.41
C VAL A 15 17.51 -20.86 18.59
N HIS A 16 16.63 -20.53 19.55
CA HIS A 16 16.30 -19.15 19.89
C HIS A 16 17.52 -18.36 20.41
N SER A 17 18.42 -19.00 21.16
CA SER A 17 19.62 -18.33 21.66
C SER A 17 20.63 -18.00 20.57
N LEU A 18 20.55 -18.65 19.40
CA LEU A 18 21.40 -18.36 18.24
C LEU A 18 21.00 -17.07 17.50
N GLN A 19 19.79 -16.53 17.76
CA GLN A 19 19.27 -15.30 17.14
C GLN A 19 19.31 -15.28 15.60
N LEU A 20 19.17 -16.44 14.97
CA LEU A 20 19.17 -16.58 13.51
C LEU A 20 17.89 -15.95 12.92
N LYS A 21 18.01 -15.17 11.86
CA LYS A 21 16.93 -14.33 11.34
C LYS A 21 16.11 -14.98 10.24
N ASN A 22 16.68 -15.94 9.51
CA ASN A 22 16.07 -16.48 8.31
C ASN A 22 16.57 -17.91 7.99
N GLU A 23 15.92 -18.52 7.00
CA GLU A 23 16.25 -19.88 6.54
C GLU A 23 17.68 -20.01 6.03
N ARG A 24 18.21 -19.00 5.36
CA ARG A 24 19.57 -19.02 4.84
C ARG A 24 20.59 -19.12 5.98
N GLU A 25 20.42 -18.33 7.03
CA GLU A 25 21.24 -18.39 8.23
C GLU A 25 21.11 -19.75 8.95
N TRP A 26 19.89 -20.31 9.02
CA TRP A 26 19.68 -21.66 9.55
C TRP A 26 20.43 -22.74 8.75
N ILE A 27 20.34 -22.69 7.42
CA ILE A 27 21.04 -23.63 6.53
C ILE A 27 22.56 -23.49 6.69
N LEU A 28 23.09 -22.27 6.75
CA LEU A 28 24.52 -22.02 6.95
C LEU A 28 24.99 -22.54 8.31
N PHE A 29 24.22 -22.30 9.38
CA PHE A 29 24.48 -22.85 10.70
C PHE A 29 24.51 -24.38 10.67
N CYS A 30 23.54 -25.01 9.98
CA CYS A 30 23.48 -26.47 9.89
C CYS A 30 24.64 -27.10 9.11
N LYS A 31 25.18 -26.38 8.12
CA LYS A 31 26.37 -26.79 7.35
C LYS A 31 27.67 -26.54 8.12
N SER A 32 27.64 -25.71 9.16
CA SER A 32 28.82 -25.43 9.99
C SER A 32 29.11 -26.58 10.96
N LYS A 33 30.37 -26.66 11.42
CA LYS A 33 30.76 -27.58 12.51
C LYS A 33 30.20 -27.19 13.89
N LYS A 34 29.47 -26.08 13.99
CA LYS A 34 28.92 -25.54 15.26
C LYS A 34 27.56 -26.13 15.62
N LYS A 35 26.87 -26.81 14.69
CA LYS A 35 25.55 -27.41 14.97
C LYS A 35 25.72 -28.63 15.88
N PRO A 36 25.09 -28.66 17.07
CA PRO A 36 25.08 -29.84 17.92
C PRO A 36 24.49 -31.06 17.19
N ILE A 37 24.98 -32.25 17.55
CA ILE A 37 24.59 -33.51 16.91
C ILE A 37 23.12 -33.89 17.18
N ASP A 38 22.61 -33.44 18.31
CA ASP A 38 21.28 -33.69 18.87
C ASP A 38 20.23 -32.64 18.44
N ILE A 39 20.62 -31.71 17.57
CA ILE A 39 19.73 -30.77 16.89
C ILE A 39 19.55 -31.20 15.42
N PRO A 40 18.31 -31.49 14.97
CA PRO A 40 18.07 -31.91 13.60
C PRO A 40 18.21 -30.73 12.63
N SER A 41 18.82 -30.96 11.47
CA SER A 41 18.92 -29.94 10.40
C SER A 41 17.57 -29.67 9.72
N VAL A 42 16.68 -30.66 9.72
CA VAL A 42 15.33 -30.61 9.13
C VAL A 42 14.29 -30.84 10.23
N PRO A 43 14.10 -29.89 11.17
CA PRO A 43 13.25 -30.07 12.34
C PRO A 43 11.80 -30.45 12.03
N ARG A 44 11.26 -29.99 10.88
CA ARG A 44 9.90 -30.36 10.42
C ARG A 44 9.67 -31.87 10.26
N GLN A 45 10.72 -32.66 10.00
CA GLN A 45 10.61 -34.11 9.83
C GLN A 45 10.57 -34.86 11.17
N TYR A 46 11.13 -34.26 12.23
CA TYR A 46 11.29 -34.91 13.53
C TYR A 46 10.28 -34.41 14.57
N TYR A 47 9.87 -33.14 14.47
CA TYR A 47 8.92 -32.51 15.39
C TYR A 47 7.58 -32.26 14.71
N THR A 48 7.08 -33.23 13.95
CA THR A 48 5.92 -33.07 13.05
C THR A 48 4.67 -32.57 13.77
N LYS A 49 4.44 -32.99 15.02
CA LYS A 49 3.26 -32.60 15.82
C LYS A 49 3.40 -31.19 16.39
N GLU A 50 4.60 -30.76 16.77
CA GLU A 50 4.86 -29.47 17.39
C GLU A 50 5.28 -28.37 16.39
N TRP A 51 5.60 -28.74 15.16
CA TRP A 51 6.15 -27.85 14.14
C TRP A 51 5.13 -26.79 13.68
N LYS A 52 5.38 -25.54 14.07
CA LYS A 52 4.57 -24.37 13.66
C LYS A 52 5.17 -23.57 12.50
N GLY A 53 6.26 -24.07 11.93
CA GLY A 53 7.02 -23.41 10.88
C GLY A 53 8.35 -22.85 11.36
N LEU A 54 9.18 -22.48 10.38
CA LEU A 54 10.56 -22.07 10.63
C LEU A 54 10.65 -20.78 11.45
N GLY A 55 9.69 -19.87 11.31
CA GLY A 55 9.65 -18.65 12.13
C GLY A 55 9.50 -18.94 13.63
N ASP A 56 8.69 -19.92 14.01
CA ASP A 56 8.56 -20.35 15.41
C ASP A 56 9.86 -21.02 15.91
N TRP A 57 10.45 -21.86 15.06
CA TRP A 57 11.70 -22.56 15.36
C TRP A 57 12.88 -21.61 15.59
N LEU A 58 13.02 -20.58 14.74
CA LEU A 58 14.08 -19.58 14.86
C LEU A 58 13.78 -18.49 15.91
N GLY A 59 12.56 -18.44 16.43
CA GLY A 59 12.14 -17.41 17.39
C GLY A 59 11.83 -16.05 16.76
N THR A 60 11.80 -15.96 15.43
CA THR A 60 11.40 -14.73 14.71
C THR A 60 9.89 -14.58 14.62
N TYR A 61 9.13 -15.67 14.84
CA TYR A 61 7.68 -15.75 14.69
C TYR A 61 7.17 -15.21 13.34
N THR A 62 8.03 -15.28 12.32
CA THR A 62 7.73 -14.84 10.96
C THR A 62 6.80 -15.86 10.30
N ILE A 63 5.63 -15.41 9.86
CA ILE A 63 4.67 -16.25 9.12
C ILE A 63 5.06 -16.24 7.65
N ALA A 64 5.24 -17.44 7.09
CA ALA A 64 5.54 -17.62 5.67
C ALA A 64 4.44 -16.95 4.80
N PRO A 65 4.78 -16.30 3.67
CA PRO A 65 3.81 -15.56 2.86
C PRO A 65 2.54 -16.34 2.51
N GLN A 66 2.67 -17.62 2.15
CA GLN A 66 1.58 -18.53 1.80
C GLN A 66 0.63 -18.84 2.97
N ASN A 67 1.09 -18.69 4.21
CA ASN A 67 0.31 -18.97 5.41
C ASN A 67 -0.28 -17.70 6.03
N LYS A 68 -0.06 -16.52 5.43
CA LYS A 68 -0.65 -15.27 5.92
C LYS A 68 -2.14 -15.27 5.64
N LYS A 69 -2.94 -15.31 6.72
CA LYS A 69 -4.39 -15.12 6.64
C LYS A 69 -4.69 -13.62 6.72
N PHE A 70 -5.23 -13.07 5.64
CA PHE A 70 -5.70 -11.69 5.60
C PHE A 70 -7.18 -11.62 5.94
N ARG A 71 -7.61 -10.53 6.57
CA ARG A 71 -9.05 -10.30 6.80
C ARG A 71 -9.79 -10.05 5.49
N SER A 72 -11.11 -10.15 5.49
CA SER A 72 -11.94 -9.89 4.30
C SER A 72 -11.73 -8.48 3.76
N PHE A 73 -11.91 -8.29 2.45
CA PHE A 73 -11.74 -7.00 1.80
C PHE A 73 -12.51 -5.88 2.51
N LYS A 74 -13.77 -6.12 2.88
CA LYS A 74 -14.61 -5.13 3.58
C LYS A 74 -13.97 -4.65 4.90
N LYS A 75 -13.53 -5.59 5.75
CA LYS A 75 -12.89 -5.24 7.05
C LYS A 75 -11.51 -4.60 6.85
N ALA A 76 -10.78 -5.03 5.83
CA ALA A 76 -9.45 -4.49 5.52
C ALA A 76 -9.54 -3.06 4.97
N ARG A 77 -10.51 -2.80 4.09
CA ARG A 77 -10.84 -1.49 3.52
C ARG A 77 -11.30 -0.52 4.60
N GLN A 78 -12.24 -0.92 5.46
CA GLN A 78 -12.68 -0.08 6.59
C GLN A 78 -11.51 0.35 7.48
N TYR A 79 -10.60 -0.58 7.76
CA TYR A 79 -9.38 -0.28 8.50
C TYR A 79 -8.44 0.65 7.75
N ALA A 80 -8.20 0.43 6.46
CA ALA A 80 -7.36 1.31 5.66
C ALA A 80 -7.93 2.73 5.58
N GLN A 81 -9.25 2.87 5.47
CA GLN A 81 -9.98 4.14 5.49
C GLN A 81 -9.89 4.85 6.85
N SER A 82 -9.93 4.11 7.97
CA SER A 82 -9.81 4.71 9.30
C SER A 82 -8.43 5.33 9.58
N LEU A 83 -7.40 4.97 8.80
CA LEU A 83 -6.07 5.59 8.91
C LEU A 83 -6.00 6.98 8.26
N ASN A 84 -7.03 7.38 7.49
CA ASN A 84 -7.14 8.67 6.82
C ASN A 84 -5.90 9.05 5.95
N LEU A 85 -5.21 8.05 5.41
CA LEU A 85 -4.07 8.21 4.51
C LEU A 85 -4.55 8.75 3.16
N LYS A 86 -3.80 9.69 2.58
CA LYS A 86 -4.24 10.43 1.38
C LYS A 86 -3.68 9.85 0.09
N SER A 87 -2.55 9.16 0.18
CA SER A 87 -1.83 8.69 -0.99
C SER A 87 -1.33 7.25 -0.88
N TYR A 88 -0.98 6.68 -2.03
CA TYR A 88 -0.26 5.42 -2.11
C TYR A 88 1.08 5.46 -1.35
N TYR A 89 1.77 6.60 -1.36
CA TYR A 89 3.04 6.76 -0.65
C TYR A 89 2.84 6.72 0.86
N ASP A 90 1.80 7.36 1.37
CA ASP A 90 1.42 7.31 2.79
C ASP A 90 1.12 5.87 3.22
N TRP A 91 0.44 5.11 2.35
CA TRP A 91 0.20 3.68 2.57
C TRP A 91 1.49 2.86 2.61
N LEU A 92 2.44 3.13 1.72
CA LEU A 92 3.74 2.45 1.72
C LEU A 92 4.54 2.75 2.99
N ASP A 93 4.59 4.01 3.41
CA ASP A 93 5.32 4.40 4.61
C ASP A 93 4.66 3.84 5.87
N TYR A 94 3.33 3.83 5.89
CA TYR A 94 2.57 3.11 6.92
C TYR A 94 2.94 1.62 6.97
N CYS A 95 3.04 0.94 5.82
CA CYS A 95 3.45 -0.47 5.76
C CYS A 95 4.88 -0.70 6.30
N LYS A 96 5.80 0.25 6.08
CA LYS A 96 7.18 0.19 6.58
C LYS A 96 7.30 0.48 8.08
N SER A 97 6.40 1.29 8.63
CA SER A 97 6.42 1.76 10.02
C SER A 97 6.27 0.66 11.10
N LYS A 98 6.12 -0.61 10.71
CA LYS A 98 5.81 -1.78 11.57
C LYS A 98 4.49 -1.68 12.36
N LYS A 99 3.73 -0.58 12.24
CA LYS A 99 2.40 -0.40 12.87
C LYS A 99 1.30 -1.20 12.15
N LYS A 100 1.55 -1.61 10.91
CA LYS A 100 0.59 -2.37 10.10
C LYS A 100 0.26 -3.73 10.74
N PRO A 101 -1.01 -4.04 10.98
CA PRO A 101 -1.44 -5.35 11.43
C PRO A 101 -0.96 -6.48 10.51
N LYS A 102 -0.70 -7.66 11.09
CA LYS A 102 -0.22 -8.84 10.36
C LYS A 102 -1.27 -9.38 9.37
N ASP A 103 -2.55 -9.12 9.63
CA ASP A 103 -3.70 -9.58 8.86
C ASP A 103 -4.20 -8.55 7.82
N ILE A 104 -3.44 -7.47 7.61
CA ILE A 104 -3.63 -6.51 6.51
C ILE A 104 -2.51 -6.70 5.49
N PRO A 105 -2.82 -6.93 4.20
CA PRO A 105 -1.80 -7.06 3.17
C PRO A 105 -1.12 -5.72 2.89
N SER A 106 0.18 -5.72 2.61
CA SER A 106 0.90 -4.52 2.15
C SER A 106 0.56 -4.17 0.69
N VAL A 107 0.20 -5.16 -0.12
CA VAL A 107 -0.19 -5.02 -1.53
C VAL A 107 -1.63 -5.54 -1.71
N PRO A 108 -2.66 -4.77 -1.32
CA PRO A 108 -4.02 -5.29 -1.27
C PRO A 108 -4.56 -5.74 -2.65
N ARG A 109 -4.12 -5.10 -3.74
CA ARG A 109 -4.48 -5.50 -5.13
C ARG A 109 -4.16 -6.96 -5.45
N GLN A 110 -3.11 -7.53 -4.86
CA GLN A 110 -2.73 -8.93 -5.12
C GLN A 110 -3.61 -9.92 -4.36
N HIS A 111 -4.25 -9.49 -3.27
CA HIS A 111 -5.02 -10.36 -2.39
C HIS A 111 -6.54 -10.21 -2.55
N TYR A 112 -7.00 -9.03 -2.96
CA TYR A 112 -8.41 -8.72 -3.15
C TYR A 112 -8.73 -8.46 -4.63
N THR A 113 -8.21 -9.31 -5.52
CA THR A 113 -8.22 -9.08 -6.97
C THR A 113 -9.62 -8.84 -7.55
N LYS A 114 -10.65 -9.51 -7.02
CA LYS A 114 -12.04 -9.40 -7.48
C LYS A 114 -12.71 -8.12 -6.98
N GLU A 115 -12.41 -7.70 -5.75
CA GLU A 115 -13.05 -6.54 -5.11
C GLU A 115 -12.26 -5.24 -5.30
N TRP A 116 -11.01 -5.31 -5.75
CA TRP A 116 -10.09 -4.19 -5.83
C TRP A 116 -10.52 -3.15 -6.87
N ARG A 117 -10.81 -1.93 -6.41
CA ARG A 117 -11.20 -0.78 -7.26
C ARG A 117 -10.15 0.33 -7.32
N GLY A 118 -8.93 0.05 -6.86
CA GLY A 118 -7.84 1.02 -6.80
C GLY A 118 -7.64 1.64 -5.43
N PHE A 119 -6.53 2.39 -5.31
CA PHE A 119 -6.14 3.01 -4.03
C PHE A 119 -7.12 4.08 -3.54
N GLY A 120 -7.83 4.75 -4.45
CA GLY A 120 -8.87 5.72 -4.07
C GLY A 120 -10.01 5.08 -3.26
N ASP A 121 -10.46 3.89 -3.66
CA ASP A 121 -11.49 3.14 -2.93
C ASP A 121 -10.93 2.55 -1.63
N TRP A 122 -9.72 1.99 -1.70
CA TRP A 122 -9.04 1.37 -0.55
C TRP A 122 -8.77 2.34 0.60
N LEU A 123 -8.28 3.54 0.28
CA LEU A 123 -7.98 4.58 1.27
C LEU A 123 -9.18 5.48 1.57
N GLY A 124 -10.29 5.34 0.83
CA GLY A 124 -11.47 6.20 1.00
C GLY A 124 -11.28 7.63 0.52
N THR A 125 -10.23 7.88 -0.28
CA THR A 125 -9.96 9.20 -0.86
C THR A 125 -10.74 9.43 -2.14
N TYR A 126 -11.29 8.35 -2.74
CA TYR A 126 -11.99 8.35 -4.03
C TYR A 126 -11.22 9.09 -5.13
N THR A 127 -9.91 9.21 -4.97
CA THR A 127 -9.07 9.98 -5.89
C THR A 127 -8.95 9.18 -7.19
N ILE A 128 -9.63 9.66 -8.22
CA ILE A 128 -9.57 9.09 -9.57
C ILE A 128 -8.18 9.39 -10.14
N ALA A 129 -7.50 8.34 -10.60
CA ALA A 129 -6.20 8.47 -11.27
C ALA A 129 -6.31 9.49 -12.41
N PRO A 130 -5.31 10.37 -12.64
CA PRO A 130 -5.40 11.46 -13.62
C PRO A 130 -5.88 11.02 -15.01
N GLN A 131 -5.44 9.85 -15.47
CA GLN A 131 -5.82 9.25 -16.77
C GLN A 131 -7.28 8.81 -16.85
N ASN A 132 -7.93 8.55 -15.72
CA ASN A 132 -9.33 8.11 -15.65
C ASN A 132 -10.29 9.26 -15.33
N LYS A 133 -9.80 10.49 -15.15
CA LYS A 133 -10.65 11.65 -14.89
C LYS A 133 -11.48 11.99 -16.13
N LYS A 134 -12.79 11.84 -16.04
CA LYS A 134 -13.73 12.33 -17.05
C LYS A 134 -14.07 13.80 -16.75
N PHE A 135 -13.53 14.70 -17.54
CA PHE A 135 -13.82 16.13 -17.43
C PHE A 135 -15.11 16.48 -18.20
N ARG A 136 -15.88 17.44 -17.69
CA ARG A 136 -17.06 17.93 -18.40
C ARG A 136 -16.66 18.65 -19.70
N SER A 137 -17.61 18.86 -20.60
CA SER A 137 -17.33 19.54 -21.88
C SER A 137 -16.78 20.96 -21.65
N PHE A 138 -15.94 21.43 -22.58
CA PHE A 138 -15.30 22.75 -22.51
C PHE A 138 -16.30 23.86 -22.19
N LYS A 139 -17.44 23.90 -22.89
CA LYS A 139 -18.49 24.92 -22.68
C LYS A 139 -19.01 24.94 -21.23
N LYS A 140 -19.33 23.78 -20.66
CA LYS A 140 -19.83 23.65 -19.27
C LYS A 140 -18.74 23.96 -18.24
N ALA A 141 -17.50 23.56 -18.52
CA ALA A 141 -16.37 23.84 -17.63
C ALA A 141 -16.01 25.33 -17.60
N ARG A 142 -16.04 25.98 -18.77
CA ARG A 142 -15.84 27.42 -18.92
C ARG A 142 -16.92 28.23 -18.22
N GLN A 143 -18.18 27.81 -18.32
CA GLN A 143 -19.28 28.47 -17.61
C GLN A 143 -19.08 28.44 -16.09
N TYR A 144 -18.66 27.29 -15.54
CA TYR A 144 -18.30 27.17 -14.12
C TYR A 144 -17.14 28.11 -13.76
N ALA A 145 -16.08 28.14 -14.58
CA ALA A 145 -14.93 29.00 -14.32
C ALA A 145 -15.31 30.49 -14.28
N ARG A 146 -16.20 30.93 -15.17
CA ARG A 146 -16.72 32.31 -15.20
C ARG A 146 -17.60 32.64 -13.99
N GLN A 147 -18.35 31.68 -13.45
CA GLN A 147 -19.16 31.87 -12.24
C GLN A 147 -18.30 32.20 -11.01
N LEU A 148 -17.05 31.74 -10.97
CA LEU A 148 -16.11 32.05 -9.89
C LEU A 148 -15.61 33.50 -9.93
N LYS A 149 -15.85 34.25 -11.01
CA LYS A 149 -15.44 35.65 -11.21
C LYS A 149 -13.95 35.91 -10.91
N LEU A 150 -13.11 34.91 -11.16
CA LEU A 150 -11.66 35.00 -10.94
C LEU A 150 -11.02 35.86 -12.03
N LYS A 151 -10.16 36.79 -11.64
CA LYS A 151 -9.62 37.81 -12.57
C LYS A 151 -8.33 37.41 -13.29
N SER A 152 -7.70 36.30 -12.89
CA SER A 152 -6.40 35.90 -13.45
C SER A 152 -6.11 34.41 -13.28
N HIS A 153 -5.15 33.92 -14.07
CA HIS A 153 -4.59 32.58 -13.89
C HIS A 153 -4.07 32.34 -12.46
N LEU A 154 -3.41 33.34 -11.85
CA LEU A 154 -2.92 33.22 -10.48
C LEU A 154 -4.08 33.06 -9.48
N ALA A 155 -5.20 33.77 -9.70
CA ALA A 155 -6.40 33.61 -8.90
C ALA A 155 -7.01 32.21 -9.06
N TRP A 156 -7.00 31.65 -10.28
CA TRP A 156 -7.39 30.25 -10.52
C TRP A 156 -6.49 29.25 -9.77
N VAL A 157 -5.17 29.45 -9.83
CA VAL A 157 -4.21 28.60 -9.14
C VAL A 157 -4.39 28.63 -7.64
N LYS A 158 -4.58 29.83 -7.07
CA LYS A 158 -4.88 29.99 -5.65
C LYS A 158 -6.19 29.31 -5.30
N TYR A 159 -7.23 29.51 -6.12
CA TYR A 159 -8.55 28.94 -5.88
C TYR A 159 -8.52 27.41 -5.80
N TYR A 160 -7.97 26.70 -6.78
CA TYR A 160 -7.99 25.22 -6.72
C TYR A 160 -7.05 24.62 -5.66
N LYS A 161 -6.06 25.39 -5.18
CA LYS A 161 -5.18 24.95 -4.09
C LYS A 161 -5.85 25.12 -2.73
N THR A 162 -6.62 26.19 -2.55
CA THR A 162 -7.33 26.50 -1.30
C THR A 162 -8.68 25.81 -1.21
N TYR A 163 -9.39 25.69 -2.33
CA TYR A 163 -10.75 25.15 -2.42
C TYR A 163 -10.79 23.93 -3.34
N SER A 164 -11.63 22.97 -2.98
CA SER A 164 -11.86 21.78 -3.80
C SER A 164 -12.65 22.14 -5.05
N LEU A 165 -12.05 21.96 -6.22
CA LEU A 165 -12.79 21.96 -7.48
C LEU A 165 -13.71 20.73 -7.56
N PRO A 166 -14.85 20.83 -8.25
CA PRO A 166 -15.62 19.67 -8.67
C PRO A 166 -14.72 18.66 -9.40
N SER A 167 -14.96 17.37 -9.19
CA SER A 167 -14.10 16.29 -9.70
C SER A 167 -14.00 16.25 -11.24
N ASP A 168 -14.95 16.88 -11.94
CA ASP A 168 -15.07 16.96 -13.39
C ASP A 168 -14.60 18.31 -13.96
N ILE A 169 -14.02 19.20 -13.14
CA ILE A 169 -13.35 20.44 -13.58
C ILE A 169 -11.82 20.22 -13.51
N PRO A 170 -11.09 20.42 -14.62
CA PRO A 170 -9.64 20.26 -14.62
C PRO A 170 -8.94 21.43 -13.91
N THR A 171 -7.87 21.12 -13.17
CA THR A 171 -6.97 22.15 -12.60
C THR A 171 -6.15 22.85 -13.68
N THR A 172 -5.82 22.15 -14.77
CA THR A 172 -5.06 22.64 -15.94
C THR A 172 -5.92 22.64 -17.22
N PRO A 173 -6.91 23.54 -17.33
CA PRO A 173 -7.86 23.56 -18.45
C PRO A 173 -7.16 23.82 -19.80
N ASN A 174 -6.04 24.56 -19.80
CA ASN A 174 -5.21 24.79 -20.98
C ASN A 174 -4.65 23.51 -21.60
N ARG A 175 -4.36 22.49 -20.78
CA ARG A 175 -3.92 21.17 -21.25
C ARG A 175 -5.11 20.30 -21.62
N THR A 176 -6.14 20.28 -20.78
CA THR A 176 -7.32 19.43 -20.97
C THR A 176 -8.12 19.80 -22.22
N TYR A 177 -8.23 21.10 -22.54
CA TYR A 177 -9.05 21.60 -23.65
C TYR A 177 -8.25 22.20 -24.80
N LYS A 178 -6.94 21.90 -24.89
CA LYS A 178 -6.01 22.47 -25.90
C LYS A 178 -6.58 22.42 -27.32
N ASN A 179 -7.19 21.30 -27.71
CA ASN A 179 -7.74 21.07 -29.04
C ASN A 179 -9.28 21.06 -29.07
N VAL A 180 -9.93 21.56 -28.01
CA VAL A 180 -11.39 21.48 -27.80
C VAL A 180 -12.02 22.88 -27.74
N GLY A 181 -11.25 23.93 -28.00
CA GLY A 181 -11.71 25.33 -27.98
C GLY A 181 -11.01 26.23 -26.95
N TRP A 182 -9.90 25.80 -26.36
CA TRP A 182 -9.10 26.66 -25.50
C TRP A 182 -8.48 27.84 -26.28
N LEU A 183 -8.89 29.06 -25.95
CA LEU A 183 -8.36 30.30 -26.56
C LEU A 183 -7.42 31.08 -25.63
N GLY A 184 -7.30 30.69 -24.37
CA GLY A 184 -6.48 31.35 -23.36
C GLY A 184 -7.23 31.64 -22.06
N TRP A 185 -6.49 32.11 -21.06
CA TRP A 185 -7.03 32.38 -19.73
C TRP A 185 -8.12 33.44 -19.71
N ASN A 186 -8.03 34.44 -20.58
CA ASN A 186 -9.02 35.50 -20.68
C ASN A 186 -10.37 34.97 -21.16
N ASP A 187 -10.40 34.11 -22.19
CA ASP A 187 -11.65 33.45 -22.61
C ASP A 187 -12.18 32.51 -21.52
N TRP A 188 -11.29 31.72 -20.90
CA TRP A 188 -11.66 30.76 -19.88
C TRP A 188 -12.32 31.41 -18.67
N LEU A 189 -11.73 32.49 -18.15
CA LEU A 189 -12.21 33.21 -16.97
C LEU A 189 -13.26 34.28 -17.30
N GLY A 190 -13.46 34.61 -18.58
CA GLY A 190 -14.36 35.67 -19.01
C GLY A 190 -13.85 37.07 -18.68
N THR A 191 -12.53 37.25 -18.58
CA THR A 191 -11.90 38.55 -18.36
C THR A 191 -11.60 39.22 -19.70
N LYS A 192 -11.88 40.53 -19.81
CA LYS A 192 -11.46 41.31 -20.98
C LYS A 192 -9.93 41.35 -21.02
N LYS A 193 -9.34 41.31 -22.23
CA LYS A 193 -7.91 41.63 -22.38
C LYS A 193 -7.71 43.02 -21.74
N GLY A 194 -6.83 43.11 -20.75
CA GLY A 194 -6.28 44.42 -20.39
C GLY A 194 -5.59 44.96 -21.63
N ASN A 195 -6.01 46.15 -22.07
CA ASN A 195 -5.24 46.93 -23.01
C ASN A 195 -3.87 47.26 -22.40
#